data_AF-A0AAP0RBK8-F1
#
_entry.id   AF-A0AAP0RBK8-F1
#
_cell.length_a   1.000
_cell.length_b   1.000
_cell.length_c   1.000
_cell.angle_alpha   90.00
_cell.angle_beta   90.00
_cell.angle_gamma   90.00
#
_symmetry.space_group_name_H-M   'P 1'
#
loop_
_entity.id
_entity.type
_entity.pdbx_description
1 polymer ?
#
loop_
_entity_poly.entity_id
_entity_poly.type
_entity_poly.pdbx_seq_one_letter_code
_entity_poly.pdbx_strand_id
1 'polypeptide(L)'
;MKMRISVFLSVYCFDSSKFSIYASSIPGAGIGFPPKKVDGEVRVRFAPSPIGNLQIGGARIALFNYLFARSKGGKFILRIEDTDLERSARESEEAMLQDLSWLGLDWDEGPGVGGNYGPYRQSERNSLYKQYAEKLLQFGYVYRCFCSNEELEKMKEIAKQKQLPLVYIGKWARATDEEVQEELARGTPYTYRFCDPRKGV
;
A
#
# COMPACT_ATOMS: atom_id res chain seq x y z
N MET A 1 -20.83 -1.12 -4.38
CA MET A 1 -19.65 -0.55 -5.06
C MET A 1 -18.40 -1.03 -4.33
N LYS A 2 -17.82 -2.17 -4.75
CA LYS A 2 -16.63 -2.77 -4.11
C LYS A 2 -15.38 -2.04 -4.63
N MET A 3 -14.83 -1.12 -3.84
CA MET A 3 -13.59 -0.42 -4.19
C MET A 3 -12.41 -1.32 -3.79
N ARG A 4 -11.94 -2.17 -4.70
CA ARG A 4 -10.70 -2.95 -4.51
C ARG A 4 -9.51 -2.06 -4.82
N ILE A 5 -8.95 -1.42 -3.79
CA ILE A 5 -7.62 -0.83 -3.86
C ILE A 5 -6.64 -1.97 -3.57
N SER A 6 -6.09 -2.58 -4.62
CA SER A 6 -5.04 -3.58 -4.48
C SER A 6 -3.70 -2.85 -4.32
N VAL A 7 -3.31 -2.57 -3.07
CA VAL A 7 -1.98 -2.03 -2.75
C VAL A 7 -1.00 -3.19 -2.66
N PHE A 8 -0.58 -3.72 -3.81
CA PHE A 8 0.64 -4.52 -3.84
C PHE A 8 1.82 -3.55 -3.87
N LEU A 9 2.47 -3.38 -2.72
CA LEU A 9 3.75 -2.70 -2.61
C LEU A 9 4.83 -3.61 -3.22
N SER A 10 4.92 -3.62 -4.55
CA SER A 10 6.08 -4.17 -5.26
C SER A 10 7.14 -3.08 -5.26
N VAL A 11 8.21 -3.31 -4.49
CA VAL A 11 9.42 -2.49 -4.51
C VAL A 11 10.03 -2.63 -5.91
N TYR A 12 9.82 -1.66 -6.77
CA TYR A 12 10.62 -1.48 -7.97
C TYR A 12 11.13 -0.04 -8.06
N CYS A 13 12.46 0.01 -8.15
CA CYS A 13 13.34 1.13 -8.40
C CYS A 13 12.69 2.24 -9.25
N PHE A 14 12.66 3.45 -8.70
CA PHE A 14 12.22 4.66 -9.40
C PHE A 14 13.43 5.37 -10.02
N ASP A 15 13.25 5.81 -11.25
CA ASP A 15 14.26 6.41 -12.12
C ASP A 15 14.84 7.73 -11.55
N SER A 16 16.16 7.82 -11.75
CA SER A 16 17.19 8.59 -11.07
C SER A 16 17.45 10.01 -11.59
N SER A 17 16.60 10.58 -12.45
CA SER A 17 16.94 11.83 -13.15
C SER A 17 16.82 13.13 -12.34
N LYS A 18 16.45 13.07 -11.05
CA LYS A 18 16.61 14.18 -10.08
C LYS A 18 17.26 13.79 -8.75
N PHE A 19 17.97 12.65 -8.71
CA PHE A 19 18.78 12.28 -7.56
C PHE A 19 20.16 11.87 -8.08
N SER A 20 21.14 12.77 -7.94
CA SER A 20 22.53 12.44 -8.22
C SER A 20 23.00 11.43 -7.16
N ILE A 21 23.11 10.16 -7.56
CA ILE A 21 23.92 9.17 -6.83
C ILE A 21 25.04 8.77 -7.78
N TYR A 22 26.14 9.53 -7.73
CA TYR A 22 27.42 9.02 -8.20
C TYR A 22 27.90 8.00 -7.17
N ALA A 23 27.76 6.72 -7.49
CA ALA A 23 28.51 5.65 -6.83
C ALA A 23 29.74 5.33 -7.69
N SER A 24 30.78 6.14 -7.54
CA SER A 24 32.16 5.65 -7.58
C SER A 24 32.59 5.62 -6.11
N SER A 25 33.25 4.60 -5.57
CA SER A 25 34.43 3.93 -6.09
C SER A 25 34.75 2.79 -5.10
N ILE A 26 35.41 1.69 -5.49
CA ILE A 26 36.88 1.52 -5.40
C ILE A 26 37.41 1.86 -3.98
N PRO A 27 38.28 1.04 -3.37
CA PRO A 27 38.65 1.13 -1.96
C PRO A 27 39.06 2.55 -1.56
N GLY A 28 38.36 3.13 -0.58
CA GLY A 28 38.56 4.52 -0.13
C GLY A 28 37.28 5.32 0.21
N ALA A 29 36.08 4.78 -0.02
CA ALA A 29 34.82 5.48 0.24
C ALA A 29 34.17 5.08 1.59
N GLY A 30 34.57 5.77 2.66
CA GLY A 30 33.79 5.87 3.88
C GLY A 30 32.63 6.85 3.67
N ILE A 31 31.56 6.42 3.00
CA ILE A 31 30.29 7.16 2.97
C ILE A 31 29.22 6.26 3.56
N GLY A 32 29.28 6.08 4.88
CA GLY A 32 28.06 5.75 5.60
C GLY A 32 27.10 6.91 5.40
N PHE A 33 25.92 6.67 4.83
CA PHE A 33 24.84 7.65 4.94
C PHE A 33 24.62 7.86 6.44
N PRO A 34 24.98 9.04 7.01
CA PRO A 34 24.73 9.24 8.42
C PRO A 34 23.23 9.10 8.62
N PRO A 35 22.76 8.38 9.65
CA PRO A 35 21.34 8.26 9.91
C PRO A 35 20.78 9.69 10.01
N LYS A 36 19.92 10.05 9.06
CA LYS A 36 19.32 11.38 9.03
C LYS A 36 18.58 11.52 10.36
N LYS A 37 18.96 12.53 11.16
CA LYS A 37 18.33 12.79 12.45
C LYS A 37 16.83 12.98 12.18
N VAL A 38 16.01 12.10 12.73
CA VAL A 38 14.55 12.20 12.64
C VAL A 38 14.16 13.19 13.72
N ASP A 39 13.89 14.43 13.33
CA ASP A 39 13.32 15.42 14.23
C ASP A 39 11.83 15.08 14.43
N GLY A 40 11.49 14.54 15.61
CA GLY A 40 10.13 14.14 15.98
C GLY A 40 10.08 12.86 16.82
N GLU A 41 8.92 12.60 17.42
CA GLU A 41 8.65 11.33 18.11
C GLU A 41 8.78 10.16 17.11
N VAL A 42 9.55 9.12 17.47
CA VAL A 42 9.65 7.91 16.66
C VAL A 42 8.30 7.19 16.68
N ARG A 43 7.74 6.92 15.49
CA ARG A 43 6.45 6.25 15.36
C ARG A 43 6.55 5.15 14.31
N VAL A 44 6.26 3.92 14.70
CA VAL A 44 6.31 2.76 13.82
C VAL A 44 5.00 1.99 13.89
N ARG A 45 4.72 1.18 12.87
CA ARG A 45 3.47 0.40 12.82
C ARG A 45 3.69 -1.05 12.43
N PHE A 46 2.94 -1.93 13.08
CA PHE A 46 2.63 -3.26 12.58
C PHE A 46 1.30 -3.22 11.83
N ALA A 47 1.30 -3.68 10.57
CA ALA A 47 0.15 -3.53 9.65
C ALA A 47 -0.26 -4.88 9.05
N PRO A 48 -0.85 -5.78 9.85
CA PRO A 48 -1.24 -7.12 9.40
C PRO A 48 -2.60 -7.14 8.69
N SER A 49 -2.77 -8.04 7.73
CA SER A 49 -4.06 -8.38 7.13
C SER A 49 -4.70 -9.58 7.84
N PRO A 50 -5.98 -9.54 8.21
CA PRO A 50 -6.64 -10.59 8.99
C PRO A 50 -7.10 -11.76 8.10
N ILE A 51 -6.14 -12.45 7.46
CA ILE A 51 -6.37 -13.59 6.53
C ILE A 51 -6.02 -14.94 7.20
N GLY A 52 -5.83 -14.94 8.52
CA GLY A 52 -5.50 -16.12 9.31
C GLY A 52 -4.72 -15.77 10.58
N ASN A 53 -4.11 -16.79 11.19
CA ASN A 53 -3.35 -16.66 12.44
C ASN A 53 -2.05 -15.86 12.27
N LEU A 54 -1.54 -15.32 13.39
CA LEU A 54 -0.25 -14.63 13.39
C LEU A 54 0.90 -15.61 13.14
N GLN A 55 1.52 -15.51 11.97
CA GLN A 55 2.69 -16.30 11.63
C GLN A 55 3.95 -15.78 12.32
N ILE A 56 4.95 -16.66 12.50
CA ILE A 56 6.25 -16.33 13.12
C ILE A 56 6.93 -15.13 12.43
N GLY A 57 6.84 -15.06 11.10
CA GLY A 57 7.38 -13.92 10.35
C GLY A 57 6.70 -12.59 10.73
N GLY A 58 5.37 -12.60 10.91
CA GLY A 58 4.61 -11.45 11.39
C GLY A 58 4.96 -11.08 12.82
N ALA A 59 5.02 -12.05 13.73
CA ALA A 59 5.42 -11.84 15.13
C ALA A 59 6.82 -11.22 15.24
N ARG A 60 7.78 -11.68 14.42
CA ARG A 60 9.12 -11.10 14.36
C ARG A 60 9.11 -9.62 13.94
N ILE A 61 8.31 -9.28 12.92
CA ILE A 61 8.17 -7.90 12.46
C ILE A 61 7.54 -7.03 13.56
N ALA A 62 6.48 -7.52 14.20
CA ALA A 62 5.84 -6.83 15.33
C ALA A 62 6.84 -6.58 16.46
N LEU A 63 7.59 -7.61 16.88
CA LEU A 63 8.61 -7.52 17.92
C LEU A 63 9.70 -6.49 17.58
N PHE A 64 10.23 -6.48 16.36
CA PHE A 64 11.25 -5.50 15.98
C PHE A 64 10.72 -4.06 15.98
N ASN A 65 9.50 -3.83 15.50
CA ASN A 65 8.90 -2.50 15.56
C ASN A 65 8.65 -2.09 17.02
N TYR A 66 8.14 -3.00 17.85
CA TYR A 66 7.91 -2.77 19.26
C TYR A 66 9.20 -2.40 20.00
N LEU A 67 10.24 -3.24 19.91
CA LEU A 67 11.53 -2.99 20.55
C LEU A 67 12.19 -1.71 20.05
N PHE A 68 12.10 -1.44 18.75
CA PHE A 68 12.63 -0.20 18.18
C PHE A 68 11.91 1.02 18.76
N ALA A 69 10.58 1.04 18.79
CA ALA A 69 9.80 2.11 19.40
C ALA A 69 10.19 2.32 20.87
N ARG A 70 10.19 1.25 21.67
CA ARG A 70 10.53 1.32 23.10
C ARG A 70 11.97 1.81 23.34
N SER A 71 12.94 1.36 22.53
CA SER A 71 14.35 1.81 22.63
C SER A 71 14.54 3.30 22.34
N LYS A 72 13.57 3.94 21.67
CA LYS A 72 13.60 5.35 21.29
C LYS A 72 12.59 6.19 22.08
N GLY A 73 11.87 5.62 23.04
CA GLY A 73 10.76 6.29 23.72
C GLY A 73 9.63 6.70 22.76
N GLY A 74 9.49 6.00 21.65
CA GLY A 74 8.51 6.25 20.59
C GLY A 74 7.20 5.47 20.78
N LYS A 75 6.38 5.45 19.72
CA LYS A 75 5.06 4.81 19.67
C LYS A 75 5.04 3.60 18.74
N PHE A 76 4.46 2.51 19.24
CA PHE A 76 4.13 1.32 18.48
C PHE A 76 2.64 1.30 18.14
N ILE A 77 2.32 1.30 16.85
CA ILE A 77 0.96 1.45 16.34
C ILE A 77 0.51 0.13 15.70
N LEU A 78 -0.71 -0.33 16.03
CA LEU A 78 -1.36 -1.44 15.34
C LEU A 78 -2.40 -0.92 14.36
N ARG A 79 -2.32 -1.36 13.09
CA ARG A 79 -3.29 -1.00 12.05
C ARG A 79 -3.73 -2.22 11.27
N ILE A 80 -5.03 -2.49 11.24
CA ILE A 80 -5.57 -3.68 10.57
C ILE A 80 -5.76 -3.37 9.08
N GLU A 81 -5.12 -4.16 8.23
CA GLU A 81 -5.16 -4.05 6.77
C GLU A 81 -6.25 -4.99 6.19
N ASP A 82 -7.51 -4.66 6.49
CA ASP A 82 -8.73 -5.41 6.14
C ASP A 82 -9.43 -4.90 4.85
N THR A 83 -8.66 -4.41 3.88
CA THR A 83 -9.20 -3.85 2.64
C THR A 83 -9.79 -4.89 1.69
N ASP A 84 -9.37 -6.16 1.80
CA ASP A 84 -9.96 -7.27 1.05
C ASP A 84 -11.02 -7.98 1.90
N LEU A 85 -12.25 -7.47 1.84
CA LEU A 85 -13.38 -7.98 2.61
C LEU A 85 -13.71 -9.47 2.35
N GLU A 86 -13.32 -10.02 1.20
CA GLU A 86 -13.58 -11.44 0.88
C GLU A 86 -12.59 -12.37 1.58
N ARG A 87 -11.40 -11.88 1.92
CA ARG A 87 -10.34 -12.65 2.57
C ARG A 87 -10.17 -12.31 4.05
N SER A 88 -10.73 -11.19 4.49
CA SER A 88 -10.60 -10.67 5.84
C SER A 88 -11.68 -11.27 6.75
N ALA A 89 -11.26 -11.94 7.82
CA ALA A 89 -12.16 -12.52 8.82
C ALA A 89 -11.99 -11.84 10.17
N ARG A 90 -13.12 -11.49 10.82
CA ARG A 90 -13.11 -10.86 12.14
C ARG A 90 -12.44 -11.75 13.21
N GLU A 91 -12.69 -13.04 13.12
CA GLU A 91 -12.08 -14.07 13.97
C GLU A 91 -10.55 -14.08 13.85
N SER A 92 -10.02 -13.89 12.63
CA SER A 92 -8.58 -13.80 12.39
C SER A 92 -7.97 -12.52 12.97
N GLU A 93 -8.70 -11.40 12.92
CA GLU A 93 -8.29 -10.17 13.62
C GLU A 93 -8.21 -10.43 15.13
N GLU A 94 -9.27 -10.98 15.73
CA GLU A 94 -9.34 -11.22 17.17
C GLU A 94 -8.26 -12.18 17.67
N ALA A 95 -8.03 -13.30 16.97
CA ALA A 95 -6.96 -14.23 17.29
C ALA A 95 -5.58 -13.55 17.26
N MET A 96 -5.33 -12.71 16.26
CA MET A 96 -4.08 -11.97 16.15
C MET A 96 -3.91 -10.93 17.27
N LEU A 97 -4.97 -10.23 17.68
CA LEU A 97 -4.91 -9.32 18.83
C LEU A 97 -4.56 -10.06 20.12
N GLN A 98 -5.12 -11.26 20.31
CA GLN A 98 -4.80 -12.13 21.45
C GLN A 98 -3.35 -12.62 21.40
N ASP A 99 -2.87 -13.07 20.24
CA ASP A 99 -1.48 -13.51 20.06
C ASP A 99 -0.48 -12.39 20.40
N LEU A 100 -0.74 -11.16 19.93
CA LEU A 100 0.11 -10.00 20.24
C LEU A 100 0.10 -9.66 21.73
N SER A 101 -1.07 -9.71 22.37
CA SER A 101 -1.19 -9.48 23.82
C SER A 101 -0.48 -10.58 24.62
N TRP A 102 -0.61 -11.85 24.22
CA TRP A 102 0.08 -12.97 24.85
C TRP A 102 1.61 -12.86 24.74
N LEU A 103 2.13 -12.35 23.62
CA LEU A 103 3.54 -12.03 23.43
C LEU A 103 4.03 -10.81 24.24
N GLY A 104 3.13 -10.08 24.91
CA GLY A 104 3.44 -8.85 25.63
C GLY A 104 3.76 -7.66 24.71
N LEU A 105 3.22 -7.66 23.49
CA LEU A 105 3.44 -6.63 22.48
C LEU A 105 2.29 -5.61 22.44
N ASP A 106 2.11 -4.87 23.53
CA ASP A 106 1.06 -3.86 23.63
C ASP A 106 1.34 -2.67 22.69
N TRP A 107 0.30 -2.18 22.03
CA TRP A 107 0.34 -1.01 21.15
C TRP A 107 -0.16 0.26 21.83
N ASP A 108 0.50 1.38 21.54
CA ASP A 108 0.14 2.69 22.08
C ASP A 108 -1.05 3.32 21.33
N GLU A 109 -1.27 2.91 20.07
CA GLU A 109 -2.36 3.33 19.23
C GLU A 109 -2.85 2.17 18.36
N GLY A 110 -4.15 1.98 18.23
CA GLY A 110 -4.71 0.86 17.47
C GLY A 110 -6.15 0.50 17.84
N PRO A 111 -6.67 -0.61 17.32
CA PRO A 111 -7.96 -1.16 17.74
C PRO A 111 -8.01 -1.37 19.26
N GLY A 112 -9.16 -1.08 19.89
CA GLY A 112 -9.37 -1.24 21.33
C GLY A 112 -8.74 -0.14 22.21
N VAL A 113 -7.58 0.40 21.82
CA VAL A 113 -6.84 1.44 22.57
C VAL A 113 -7.15 2.85 22.06
N GLY A 114 -7.50 3.00 20.78
CA GLY A 114 -7.78 4.29 20.16
C GLY A 114 -6.50 5.05 19.80
N GLY A 115 -6.57 6.38 19.83
CA GLY A 115 -5.48 7.29 19.48
C GLY A 115 -5.88 8.32 18.42
N ASN A 116 -5.02 9.32 18.21
CA ASN A 116 -5.35 10.53 17.46
C ASN A 116 -5.53 10.33 15.95
N TYR A 117 -5.10 9.18 15.39
CA TYR A 117 -5.13 8.91 13.96
C TYR A 117 -6.15 7.82 13.57
N GLY A 118 -7.04 7.47 14.51
CA GLY A 118 -8.12 6.54 14.26
C GLY A 118 -9.04 6.99 13.08
N PRO A 119 -9.84 6.08 12.53
CA PRO A 119 -9.95 4.66 12.90
C PRO A 119 -8.73 3.83 12.46
N TYR A 120 -8.43 2.72 13.16
CA TYR A 120 -7.24 1.88 12.88
C TYR A 120 -7.53 0.63 12.05
N ARG A 121 -8.76 0.45 11.58
CA ARG A 121 -9.10 -0.51 10.53
C ARG A 121 -9.20 0.22 9.20
N GLN A 122 -8.64 -0.34 8.14
CA GLN A 122 -8.65 0.28 6.82
C GLN A 122 -10.06 0.32 6.22
N SER A 123 -10.88 -0.70 6.47
CA SER A 123 -12.28 -0.77 6.00
C SER A 123 -13.12 0.42 6.48
N GLU A 124 -12.79 0.97 7.65
CA GLU A 124 -13.46 2.13 8.27
C GLU A 124 -12.99 3.48 7.67
N ARG A 125 -12.00 3.49 6.76
CA ARG A 125 -11.32 4.69 6.24
C ARG A 125 -11.61 5.00 4.77
N ASN A 126 -12.61 4.36 4.19
CA ASN A 126 -12.95 4.49 2.76
C ASN A 126 -13.17 5.94 2.29
N SER A 127 -13.78 6.80 3.11
CA SER A 127 -13.99 8.22 2.80
C SER A 127 -12.67 8.96 2.58
N LEU A 128 -11.68 8.71 3.43
CA LEU A 128 -10.34 9.27 3.34
C LEU A 128 -9.65 8.86 2.02
N TYR A 129 -9.73 7.57 1.67
CA TYR A 129 -9.13 7.07 0.44
C TYR A 129 -9.76 7.65 -0.81
N LYS A 130 -11.09 7.82 -0.81
CA LYS A 130 -11.78 8.48 -1.92
C LYS A 130 -11.29 9.92 -2.11
N GLN A 131 -11.19 10.69 -1.04
CA GLN A 131 -10.68 12.07 -1.10
C GLN A 131 -9.26 12.14 -1.66
N TYR A 132 -8.36 11.26 -1.22
CA TYR A 132 -6.99 11.24 -1.75
C TYR A 132 -6.91 10.71 -3.17
N ALA A 133 -7.74 9.74 -3.57
CA ALA A 133 -7.82 9.28 -4.95
C ALA A 133 -8.27 10.40 -5.89
N GLU A 134 -9.24 11.21 -5.47
CA GLU A 134 -9.68 12.39 -6.23
C GLU A 134 -8.59 13.46 -6.34
N LYS A 135 -7.86 13.74 -5.26
CA LYS A 135 -6.69 14.65 -5.31
C LYS A 135 -5.61 14.13 -6.26
N LEU A 136 -5.28 12.83 -6.18
CA LEU A 136 -4.28 12.23 -7.07
C LEU A 136 -4.72 12.27 -8.53
N LEU A 137 -6.02 12.13 -8.80
CA LEU A 137 -6.57 12.26 -10.14
C LEU A 137 -6.44 13.70 -10.64
N GLN A 138 -6.76 14.69 -9.82
CA GLN A 138 -6.59 16.11 -10.14
C GLN A 138 -5.13 16.48 -10.45
N PHE A 139 -4.19 15.85 -9.75
CA PHE A 139 -2.75 16.03 -9.99
C PHE A 139 -2.20 15.20 -11.16
N GLY A 140 -3.02 14.38 -11.82
CA GLY A 140 -2.59 13.54 -12.95
C GLY A 140 -1.71 12.34 -12.55
N TYR A 141 -1.64 11.98 -11.27
CA TYR A 141 -0.88 10.81 -10.80
C TYR A 141 -1.63 9.49 -10.96
N VAL A 142 -2.97 9.55 -11.07
CA VAL A 142 -3.82 8.40 -11.35
C VAL A 142 -4.79 8.73 -12.48
N TYR A 143 -5.27 7.71 -13.17
CA TYR A 143 -6.34 7.80 -14.16
C TYR A 143 -7.44 6.78 -13.85
N ARG A 144 -8.62 6.98 -14.45
CA ARG A 144 -9.74 6.04 -14.36
C ARG A 144 -9.57 4.94 -15.40
N CYS A 145 -9.62 3.69 -14.95
CA CYS A 145 -9.58 2.51 -15.80
C CYS A 145 -10.93 1.82 -15.79
N PHE A 146 -11.58 1.76 -16.94
CA PHE A 146 -12.86 1.09 -17.17
C PHE A 146 -12.71 -0.35 -17.69
N CYS A 147 -11.51 -0.93 -17.63
CA CYS A 147 -11.32 -2.32 -18.06
C CYS A 147 -12.19 -3.28 -17.25
N SER A 148 -12.90 -4.15 -17.97
CA SER A 148 -13.68 -5.22 -17.35
C SER A 148 -12.77 -6.32 -16.80
N ASN A 149 -13.28 -7.14 -15.88
CA ASN A 149 -12.55 -8.30 -15.40
C ASN A 149 -12.21 -9.28 -16.54
N GLU A 150 -13.11 -9.45 -17.51
CA GLU A 150 -12.88 -10.32 -18.67
C GLU A 150 -11.73 -9.81 -19.55
N GLU A 151 -11.63 -8.50 -19.77
CA GLU A 151 -10.50 -7.91 -20.51
C GLU A 151 -9.18 -8.15 -19.76
N LEU A 152 -9.17 -7.99 -18.44
CA LEU A 152 -7.99 -8.23 -17.62
C LEU A 152 -7.57 -9.70 -17.63
N GLU A 153 -8.51 -10.65 -17.59
CA GLU A 153 -8.21 -12.09 -17.70
C GLU A 153 -7.68 -12.45 -19.10
N LYS A 154 -8.24 -11.88 -20.17
CA LYS A 154 -7.69 -12.07 -21.53
C LYS A 154 -6.25 -11.57 -21.64
N MET A 155 -5.93 -10.43 -21.03
CA MET A 155 -4.55 -9.93 -20.98
C MET A 155 -3.61 -10.90 -20.25
N LYS A 156 -4.07 -11.51 -19.15
CA LYS A 156 -3.31 -12.54 -18.42
C LYS A 156 -3.05 -13.77 -19.27
N GLU A 157 -4.08 -14.28 -19.95
CA GLU A 157 -3.96 -15.47 -20.78
C GLU A 157 -3.02 -15.24 -21.97
N ILE A 158 -3.11 -14.08 -22.64
CA ILE A 158 -2.19 -13.72 -23.74
C ILE A 158 -0.74 -13.62 -23.23
N ALA A 159 -0.51 -13.00 -22.08
CA ALA A 159 0.83 -12.90 -21.48
C ALA A 159 1.39 -14.30 -21.16
N LYS A 160 0.55 -15.18 -20.59
CA LYS A 160 0.91 -16.57 -20.29
C LYS A 160 1.26 -17.37 -21.54
N GLN A 161 0.44 -17.29 -22.58
CA GLN A 161 0.69 -17.98 -23.86
C GLN A 161 1.98 -17.51 -24.53
N LYS A 162 2.28 -16.22 -24.44
CA LYS A 162 3.52 -15.62 -24.96
C LYS A 162 4.72 -15.80 -24.03
N GLN A 163 4.54 -16.41 -22.85
CA GLN A 163 5.57 -16.53 -21.80
C GLN A 163 6.20 -15.18 -21.42
N LEU A 164 5.41 -14.10 -21.49
CA LEU A 164 5.83 -12.75 -21.13
C LEU A 164 5.38 -12.41 -19.71
N PRO A 165 6.12 -11.52 -19.01
CA PRO A 165 5.65 -11.01 -17.74
C PRO A 165 4.31 -10.28 -17.90
N LEU A 166 3.39 -10.52 -16.97
CA LEU A 166 2.11 -9.82 -16.92
C LEU A 166 2.35 -8.35 -16.56
N VAL A 167 2.26 -7.48 -17.57
CA VAL A 167 2.32 -6.03 -17.41
C VAL A 167 1.01 -5.44 -17.88
N TYR A 168 0.33 -4.67 -17.02
CA TYR A 168 -0.84 -3.93 -17.45
C TYR A 168 -0.45 -2.91 -18.52
N ILE A 169 -1.12 -2.98 -19.67
CA ILE A 169 -0.73 -2.20 -20.84
C ILE A 169 -1.01 -0.70 -20.67
N GLY A 170 -1.95 -0.32 -19.80
CA GLY A 170 -2.35 1.07 -19.61
C GLY A 170 -3.39 1.53 -20.62
N LYS A 171 -4.38 0.66 -20.95
CA LYS A 171 -5.40 0.92 -22.00
C LYS A 171 -6.06 2.30 -21.86
N TRP A 172 -6.35 2.71 -20.63
CA TRP A 172 -7.01 3.97 -20.30
C TRP A 172 -6.05 5.09 -19.85
N ALA A 173 -4.74 4.86 -19.90
CA ALA A 173 -3.76 5.82 -19.36
C ALA A 173 -3.68 7.12 -20.18
N ARG A 174 -4.05 7.06 -21.47
CA ARG A 174 -4.07 8.18 -22.42
C ARG A 174 -5.45 8.44 -23.00
N ALA A 175 -6.50 7.97 -22.31
CA ALA A 175 -7.86 8.25 -22.73
C ALA A 175 -8.12 9.74 -22.66
N THR A 176 -8.84 10.25 -23.66
CA THR A 176 -9.28 11.64 -23.73
C THR A 176 -10.36 11.91 -22.68
N ASP A 177 -10.55 13.19 -22.33
CA ASP A 177 -11.60 13.56 -21.38
C ASP A 177 -12.98 13.16 -21.91
N GLU A 178 -13.20 13.25 -23.23
CA GLU A 178 -14.42 12.84 -23.90
C GLU A 178 -14.72 11.34 -23.71
N GLU A 179 -13.74 10.46 -23.96
CA GLU A 179 -13.89 9.00 -23.76
C GLU A 179 -14.19 8.66 -22.30
N VAL A 180 -13.55 9.37 -21.36
CA VAL A 180 -13.79 9.18 -19.93
C VAL A 180 -15.19 9.64 -19.54
N GLN A 181 -15.67 10.80 -20.04
CA GLN A 181 -17.02 11.27 -19.76
C GLN A 181 -18.09 10.34 -20.33
N GLU A 182 -17.87 9.76 -21.50
CA GLU A 182 -18.80 8.82 -22.10
C GLU A 182 -18.99 7.56 -21.24
N GLU A 183 -17.89 6.96 -20.76
CA GLU A 183 -17.95 5.81 -19.85
C GLU A 183 -18.59 6.15 -18.50
N LEU A 184 -18.33 7.35 -17.98
CA LEU A 184 -18.97 7.83 -16.75
C LEU A 184 -20.48 8.01 -16.95
N ALA A 185 -20.91 8.56 -18.09
CA ALA A 185 -22.33 8.71 -18.43
C ALA A 185 -23.03 7.36 -18.62
N ARG A 186 -22.31 6.34 -19.12
CA ARG A 186 -22.79 4.94 -19.20
C ARG A 186 -22.87 4.25 -17.83
N GLY A 187 -22.30 4.85 -16.79
CA GLY A 187 -22.26 4.24 -15.45
C GLY A 187 -21.30 3.06 -15.35
N THR A 188 -20.32 2.96 -16.27
CA THR A 188 -19.36 1.87 -16.30
C THR A 188 -18.50 1.88 -15.01
N PRO A 189 -18.42 0.76 -14.27
CA PRO A 189 -17.55 0.68 -13.11
C PRO A 189 -16.09 0.91 -13.49
N TYR A 190 -15.36 1.64 -12.65
CA TYR A 190 -13.94 1.92 -12.88
C TYR A 190 -13.10 1.72 -11.63
N THR A 191 -11.80 1.63 -11.86
CA THR A 191 -10.76 1.62 -10.82
C THR A 191 -9.78 2.76 -11.05
N TYR A 192 -9.16 3.26 -9.99
CA TYR A 192 -8.03 4.17 -10.11
C TYR A 192 -6.75 3.37 -10.33
N ARG A 193 -5.93 3.79 -11.31
CA ARG A 193 -4.60 3.21 -11.55
C ARG A 193 -3.56 4.31 -11.55
N PHE A 194 -2.39 4.03 -10.98
CA PHE A 194 -1.27 4.95 -11.02
C PHE A 194 -0.70 5.07 -12.44
N CYS A 195 -0.31 6.29 -12.79
CA CYS A 195 0.45 6.58 -14.00
C CYS A 195 1.86 6.00 -13.85
N ASP A 196 2.34 5.27 -14.86
CA ASP A 196 3.74 4.83 -14.92
C ASP A 196 4.57 5.95 -15.56
N PRO A 197 5.50 6.59 -14.82
CA PRO A 197 6.30 7.69 -15.36
C PRO A 197 7.10 7.31 -16.61
N ARG A 198 7.49 6.04 -16.72
CA ARG A 198 8.28 5.53 -17.86
C ARG A 198 7.48 5.51 -19.16
N LYS A 199 6.15 5.46 -19.07
CA LYS A 199 5.29 5.38 -20.24
C LYS A 199 4.88 6.75 -20.78
N GLY A 200 5.15 7.84 -20.04
CA GLY A 200 4.71 9.19 -20.39
C GLY A 200 3.19 9.31 -20.42
N VAL A 201 2.65 10.30 -19.71
CA VAL A 201 1.26 10.73 -19.96
C VAL A 201 1.28 11.58 -21.23
#